data_AF-T1FBE2-F1
#
_entry.id   AF-T1FBE2-F1
#
_cell.length_a   1.000
_cell.length_b   1.000
_cell.length_c   1.000
_cell.angle_alpha   90.00
_cell.angle_beta   90.00
_cell.angle_gamma   90.00
#
_symmetry.space_group_name_H-M   'P 1'
#
loop_
_entity.id
_entity.type
_entity.pdbx_description
1 polymer ?
#
loop_
_entity_poly.entity_id
_entity_poly.type
_entity_poly.pdbx_seq_one_letter_code
_entity_poly.pdbx_strand_id
1 'polypeptide(L)'
;MSSSNLLESFEKNTTTHGVGTIALSTGRFKKIFWICFTFAATAVLIFNLYRQIQKYFDYSVSVGISIQHANDIDFPAITLCNINPVKKSQFQRNYQTTTSAPVLPKETFLKAELLTEILSNSSKRFGYTLNDLVLNCTFAGSNCDPKYFFQFYNPIHGNCFVFNSGWQVASLKSHRTGRRYGLMMTLNINQDEYVSDAGDTAGIRLVVHIGLQAPFPEDQGILVSPGHLTSISLKKIVVERRGQPYSKCVDSSDANMDNVYKEIFPETRYSQGV
;
A
#
# COMPACT_ATOMS: atom_id res chain seq x y z
N MET A 1 -28.72 -31.86 -60.69
CA MET A 1 -27.24 -31.73 -60.65
C MET A 1 -26.69 -32.90 -59.86
N SER A 2 -25.81 -33.69 -60.46
CA SER A 2 -25.16 -34.82 -59.77
C SER A 2 -24.24 -34.31 -58.65
N SER A 3 -24.19 -35.00 -57.51
CA SER A 3 -23.34 -34.67 -56.36
C SER A 3 -21.85 -34.58 -56.73
N SER A 4 -21.43 -35.31 -57.76
CA SER A 4 -20.07 -35.29 -58.31
C SER A 4 -19.66 -33.92 -58.86
N ASN A 5 -20.57 -33.24 -59.57
CA ASN A 5 -20.28 -31.94 -60.21
C ASN A 5 -20.18 -30.80 -59.19
N LEU A 6 -20.84 -30.95 -58.04
CA LEU A 6 -20.77 -29.99 -56.93
C LEU A 6 -19.45 -30.13 -56.17
N LEU A 7 -19.02 -31.37 -55.88
CA LEU A 7 -17.74 -31.65 -55.22
C LEU A 7 -16.55 -31.16 -56.06
N GLU A 8 -16.56 -31.41 -57.36
CA GLU A 8 -15.47 -30.99 -58.24
C GLU A 8 -15.37 -29.45 -58.38
N SER A 9 -16.52 -28.75 -58.38
CA SER A 9 -16.56 -27.29 -58.37
C SER A 9 -16.05 -26.72 -57.04
N PHE A 10 -16.40 -27.35 -55.91
CA PHE A 10 -15.93 -26.95 -54.58
C PHE A 10 -14.43 -27.16 -54.39
N GLU A 11 -13.90 -28.30 -54.82
CA GLU A 11 -12.47 -28.64 -54.70
C GLU A 11 -11.56 -27.66 -55.47
N LYS A 12 -12.03 -27.14 -56.60
CA LYS A 12 -11.28 -26.18 -57.42
C LYS A 12 -11.42 -24.74 -56.95
N ASN A 13 -12.51 -24.40 -56.27
CA ASN A 13 -12.83 -23.03 -55.84
C ASN A 13 -12.59 -22.77 -54.34
N THR A 14 -12.26 -23.79 -53.55
CA THR A 14 -11.96 -23.62 -52.12
C THR A 14 -10.63 -22.90 -51.90
N THR A 15 -10.59 -22.05 -50.86
CA THR A 15 -9.37 -21.38 -50.41
C THR A 15 -8.45 -22.31 -49.60
N THR A 16 -8.88 -23.54 -49.34
CA THR A 16 -8.06 -24.53 -48.60
C THR A 16 -6.93 -25.05 -49.50
N HIS A 17 -5.71 -24.59 -49.24
CA HIS A 17 -4.53 -24.87 -50.07
C HIS A 17 -4.26 -26.36 -50.38
N GLY A 18 -4.60 -27.26 -49.45
CA GLY A 18 -4.40 -28.71 -49.64
C GLY A 18 -5.40 -29.36 -50.61
N VAL A 19 -6.67 -28.95 -50.58
CA VAL A 19 -7.78 -29.63 -51.28
C VAL A 19 -7.67 -29.46 -52.80
N GLY A 20 -7.41 -28.24 -53.28
CA GLY A 20 -7.23 -28.00 -54.72
C GLY A 20 -6.03 -28.73 -55.31
N THR A 21 -4.93 -28.84 -54.54
CA THR A 21 -3.71 -29.54 -54.98
C THR A 21 -3.91 -31.06 -55.06
N ILE A 22 -4.71 -31.63 -54.15
CA ILE A 22 -5.10 -33.05 -54.17
C ILE A 22 -6.00 -33.34 -55.38
N ALA A 23 -6.97 -32.46 -55.67
CA ALA A 23 -7.90 -32.60 -56.78
C ALA A 23 -7.21 -32.50 -58.16
N LEU A 24 -6.23 -31.61 -58.30
CA LEU A 24 -5.47 -31.40 -59.53
C LEU A 24 -4.35 -32.44 -59.77
N SER A 25 -3.99 -33.25 -58.76
CA SER A 25 -2.92 -34.24 -58.87
C SER A 25 -3.36 -35.47 -59.67
N THR A 26 -2.64 -35.84 -60.74
CA THR A 26 -3.06 -36.93 -61.65
C THR A 26 -2.58 -38.32 -61.24
N GLY A 27 -1.49 -38.44 -60.47
CA GLY A 27 -0.88 -39.72 -60.09
C GLY A 27 -1.19 -40.17 -58.65
N ARG A 28 -1.36 -41.48 -58.44
CA ARG A 28 -1.69 -42.07 -57.11
C ARG A 28 -0.66 -41.70 -56.03
N PHE A 29 0.64 -41.79 -56.33
CA PHE A 29 1.70 -41.42 -55.37
C PHE A 29 1.67 -39.93 -55.01
N LYS A 30 1.43 -39.05 -56.00
CA LYS A 30 1.31 -37.60 -55.78
C LYS A 30 0.10 -37.26 -54.93
N LYS A 31 -1.05 -37.91 -55.19
CA LYS A 31 -2.25 -37.77 -54.35
C LYS A 31 -1.99 -38.21 -52.91
N ILE A 32 -1.38 -39.38 -52.70
CA ILE A 32 -1.04 -39.87 -51.36
C ILE A 32 -0.10 -38.91 -50.64
N PHE A 33 0.94 -38.41 -51.32
CA PHE A 33 1.85 -37.42 -50.77
C PHE A 33 1.11 -36.15 -50.30
N TRP A 34 0.28 -35.55 -51.15
CA TRP A 34 -0.46 -34.33 -50.81
C TRP A 34 -1.53 -34.54 -49.74
N ILE A 35 -2.14 -35.73 -49.68
CA ILE A 35 -3.06 -36.12 -48.60
C ILE A 35 -2.31 -36.20 -47.27
N CYS A 36 -1.19 -36.95 -47.22
CA CYS A 36 -0.38 -37.07 -46.00
C CYS A 36 0.17 -35.72 -45.54
N PHE A 37 0.65 -34.89 -46.47
CA PHE A 37 1.15 -33.55 -46.17
C PHE A 37 0.05 -32.63 -45.63
N THR A 38 -1.11 -32.58 -46.29
CA THR A 38 -2.25 -31.76 -45.84
C THR A 38 -2.77 -32.22 -44.49
N PHE A 39 -2.85 -33.53 -44.26
CA PHE A 39 -3.26 -34.09 -42.97
C PHE A 39 -2.25 -33.75 -41.86
N ALA A 40 -0.95 -33.93 -42.10
CA ALA A 40 0.09 -33.59 -41.14
C ALA A 40 0.09 -32.08 -40.80
N ALA A 41 -0.04 -31.21 -41.81
CA ALA A 41 -0.14 -29.76 -41.62
C ALA A 41 -1.40 -29.39 -40.80
N THR A 42 -2.53 -30.04 -41.09
CA THR A 42 -3.78 -29.85 -40.34
C THR A 42 -3.63 -30.30 -38.88
N ALA A 43 -2.97 -31.44 -38.63
CA ALA A 43 -2.71 -31.93 -37.28
C ALA A 43 -1.80 -30.97 -36.48
N VAL A 44 -0.73 -30.46 -37.09
CA VAL A 44 0.15 -29.45 -36.48
C VAL A 44 -0.62 -28.15 -36.19
N LEU A 45 -1.50 -27.72 -37.10
CA LEU A 45 -2.34 -26.55 -36.90
C LEU A 45 -3.27 -26.75 -35.69
N ILE A 46 -3.96 -27.88 -35.60
CA ILE A 46 -4.85 -28.21 -34.47
C ILE A 46 -4.06 -28.22 -33.15
N PHE A 47 -2.86 -28.81 -33.13
CA PHE A 47 -2.00 -28.82 -31.94
C PHE A 47 -1.59 -27.40 -31.51
N ASN A 48 -1.16 -26.55 -32.45
CA ASN A 48 -0.80 -25.16 -32.14
C ASN A 48 -2.01 -24.33 -31.68
N LEU A 49 -3.17 -24.50 -32.31
CA LEU A 49 -4.42 -23.86 -31.88
C LEU A 49 -4.82 -24.29 -30.47
N TYR A 50 -4.75 -25.59 -30.16
CA TYR A 50 -4.99 -26.10 -28.82
C TYR A 50 -4.06 -25.43 -27.80
N ARG A 51 -2.76 -25.37 -28.08
CA ARG A 51 -1.77 -24.69 -27.22
C ARG A 51 -2.06 -23.20 -27.05
N GLN A 52 -2.46 -22.51 -28.11
CA GLN A 52 -2.75 -21.07 -28.08
C GLN A 52 -4.02 -20.77 -27.29
N ILE A 53 -5.06 -21.61 -27.42
CA ILE A 53 -6.30 -21.52 -26.65
C ILE A 53 -6.01 -21.77 -25.16
N GLN A 54 -5.24 -22.79 -24.83
CA GLN A 54 -4.84 -23.05 -23.44
C GLN A 54 -4.08 -21.86 -22.85
N LYS A 55 -3.12 -21.29 -23.59
CA LYS A 55 -2.37 -20.10 -23.14
C LYS A 55 -3.25 -18.87 -22.98
N TYR A 56 -4.29 -18.71 -23.81
CA TYR A 56 -5.24 -17.62 -23.68
C TYR A 56 -6.06 -17.72 -22.38
N PHE A 57 -6.52 -18.93 -22.03
CA PHE A 57 -7.30 -19.20 -20.82
C PHE A 57 -6.46 -19.43 -19.55
N ASP A 58 -5.12 -19.43 -19.66
CA ASP A 58 -4.21 -19.43 -18.51
C ASP A 58 -4.14 -18.04 -17.84
N TYR A 59 -4.61 -16.98 -18.52
CA TYR A 59 -4.64 -15.60 -18.03
C TYR A 59 -3.28 -15.11 -17.47
N SER A 60 -2.17 -15.60 -18.01
CA SER A 60 -0.83 -15.20 -17.58
C SER A 60 -0.59 -13.70 -17.79
N VAL A 61 -0.03 -13.02 -16.79
CA VAL A 61 0.24 -11.56 -16.83
C VAL A 61 1.71 -11.25 -17.12
N SER A 62 1.97 -10.11 -17.76
CA SER A 62 3.31 -9.57 -18.00
C SER A 62 3.53 -8.26 -17.24
N VAL A 63 4.70 -8.09 -16.62
CA VAL A 63 5.06 -6.86 -15.89
C VAL A 63 5.80 -5.90 -16.83
N GLY A 64 5.32 -4.66 -16.92
CA GLY A 64 6.00 -3.56 -17.60
C GLY A 64 6.49 -2.52 -16.59
N ILE A 65 7.74 -2.07 -16.71
CA ILE A 65 8.32 -1.03 -15.86
C ILE A 65 8.47 0.24 -16.68
N SER A 66 7.90 1.35 -16.20
CA SER A 66 8.08 2.67 -16.78
C SER A 66 8.60 3.64 -15.72
N ILE A 67 9.55 4.49 -16.11
CA ILE A 67 10.07 5.58 -15.26
C ILE A 67 9.33 6.85 -15.68
N GLN A 68 8.51 7.37 -14.79
CA GLN A 68 7.83 8.65 -15.01
C GLN A 68 8.60 9.77 -14.32
N HIS A 69 9.03 10.76 -15.11
CA HIS A 69 9.62 11.98 -14.60
C HIS A 69 8.49 13.01 -14.42
N ALA A 70 8.03 13.17 -13.18
CA ALA A 70 7.08 14.23 -12.83
C ALA A 70 7.83 15.47 -12.33
N ASN A 71 7.40 16.65 -12.75
CA ASN A 71 7.91 17.92 -12.22
C ASN A 71 7.56 18.08 -10.74
N ASP A 72 6.37 17.61 -10.36
CA ASP A 72 5.85 17.67 -9.01
C ASP A 72 5.37 16.29 -8.59
N ILE A 73 5.78 15.85 -7.40
CA ILE A 73 5.34 14.57 -6.82
C ILE A 73 4.64 14.90 -5.50
N ASP A 74 3.46 14.33 -5.27
CA ASP A 74 2.80 14.45 -3.97
C ASP A 74 3.75 13.98 -2.87
N PHE A 75 4.02 14.85 -1.90
CA PHE A 75 4.82 14.49 -0.76
C PHE A 75 4.03 13.47 0.08
N PRO A 76 4.66 12.43 0.61
CA PRO A 76 3.95 11.44 1.41
C PRO A 76 3.39 12.06 2.69
N ALA A 77 2.48 11.34 3.32
CA ALA A 77 2.09 11.58 4.69
C ALA A 77 3.14 10.97 5.63
N ILE A 78 3.48 11.70 6.70
CA ILE A 78 4.47 11.27 7.68
C ILE A 78 3.79 11.23 9.05
N THR A 79 3.63 10.03 9.60
CA THR A 79 3.08 9.83 10.93
C THR A 79 4.19 9.73 11.96
N LEU A 80 4.03 10.43 13.08
CA LEU A 80 4.92 10.43 14.24
C LEU A 80 4.13 10.02 15.48
N CYS A 81 4.66 9.04 16.20
CA CYS A 81 4.11 8.57 17.47
C CYS A 81 5.24 8.45 18.49
N ASN A 82 5.03 8.96 19.71
CA ASN A 82 5.97 8.72 20.80
C ASN A 82 5.79 7.27 21.29
N ILE A 83 6.90 6.57 21.56
CA ILE A 83 6.84 5.21 22.12
C ILE A 83 6.23 5.22 23.52
N ASN A 84 6.41 6.32 24.25
CA ASN A 84 5.71 6.52 25.50
C ASN A 84 4.30 7.08 25.24
N PRO A 85 3.21 6.35 25.54
CA PRO A 85 1.86 6.80 25.22
C PRO A 85 1.37 7.95 26.10
N VAL A 86 1.86 8.06 27.34
CA VAL A 86 1.38 9.00 28.34
C VAL A 86 2.51 9.64 29.12
N LYS A 87 2.39 10.93 29.43
CA LYS A 87 3.39 11.62 30.27
C LYS A 87 3.31 11.11 31.70
N LYS A 88 4.47 10.81 32.30
CA LYS A 88 4.59 10.38 33.70
C LYS A 88 3.93 11.34 34.67
N SER A 89 4.10 12.66 34.49
CA SER A 89 3.50 13.68 35.36
C SER A 89 1.97 13.68 35.30
N GLN A 90 1.40 13.46 34.11
CA GLN A 90 -0.04 13.35 33.91
C GLN A 90 -0.61 12.06 34.50
N PHE A 91 0.09 10.95 34.29
CA PHE A 91 -0.27 9.66 34.85
C PHE A 91 -0.27 9.67 36.39
N GLN A 92 0.79 10.22 37.00
CA GLN A 92 0.93 10.36 38.46
C GLN A 92 -0.20 11.20 39.06
N ARG A 93 -0.50 12.36 38.46
CA ARG A 93 -1.57 13.25 38.92
C ARG A 93 -2.93 12.56 38.92
N ASN A 94 -3.24 11.81 37.86
CA ASN A 94 -4.52 11.11 37.77
C ASN A 94 -4.61 9.97 38.78
N TYR A 95 -3.55 9.17 38.94
CA TYR A 95 -3.48 8.10 39.95
C TYR A 95 -3.72 8.65 41.37
N GLN A 96 -3.05 9.74 41.73
CA GLN A 96 -3.25 10.40 43.03
C GLN A 96 -4.70 10.88 43.22
N THR A 97 -5.34 11.35 42.15
CA THR A 97 -6.73 11.85 42.20
C THR A 97 -7.74 10.70 42.31
N THR A 98 -7.50 9.56 41.66
CA THR A 98 -8.42 8.42 41.62
C THR A 98 -8.29 7.50 42.84
N THR A 99 -7.08 7.32 43.39
CA THR A 99 -6.82 6.26 44.37
C THR A 99 -6.61 6.78 45.80
N SER A 100 -6.56 8.10 46.03
CA SER A 100 -6.25 8.73 47.33
C SER A 100 -4.95 8.23 48.00
N ALA A 101 -4.10 7.51 47.25
CA ALA A 101 -2.85 6.94 47.71
C ALA A 101 -1.69 7.93 47.41
N PRO A 102 -0.84 8.25 48.39
CA PRO A 102 0.19 9.28 48.24
C PRO A 102 1.38 8.86 47.36
N VAL A 103 1.54 7.57 47.04
CA VAL A 103 2.70 7.03 46.34
C VAL A 103 2.26 5.94 45.35
N LEU A 104 2.73 6.02 44.10
CA LEU A 104 2.67 4.89 43.17
C LEU A 104 3.40 3.70 43.79
N PRO A 105 2.76 2.55 44.01
CA PRO A 105 3.41 1.41 44.63
C PRO A 105 4.64 1.01 43.81
N LYS A 106 5.80 0.98 44.48
CA LYS A 106 7.12 0.80 43.86
C LYS A 106 7.32 -0.54 43.14
N GLU A 107 6.42 -1.50 43.31
CA GLU A 107 6.46 -2.80 42.62
C GLU A 107 5.05 -3.36 42.41
N THR A 108 4.19 -2.60 41.75
CA THR A 108 3.06 -3.23 41.08
C THR A 108 3.30 -3.03 39.61
N PHE A 109 3.73 -4.10 38.93
CA PHE A 109 3.62 -4.23 37.48
C PHE A 109 2.33 -3.54 37.08
N LEU A 110 2.44 -2.39 36.42
CA LEU A 110 1.30 -1.75 35.82
C LEU A 110 0.82 -2.75 34.77
N LYS A 111 -0.14 -3.60 35.16
CA LYS A 111 -0.85 -4.44 34.21
C LYS A 111 -1.35 -3.46 33.17
N ALA A 112 -0.93 -3.66 31.93
CA ALA A 112 -1.39 -2.88 30.79
C ALA A 112 -2.93 -2.73 30.80
N GLU A 113 -3.62 -3.71 31.37
CA GLU A 113 -5.04 -3.77 31.72
C GLU A 113 -5.57 -2.56 32.51
N LEU A 114 -4.87 -2.09 33.55
CA LEU A 114 -5.24 -0.90 34.33
C LEU A 114 -4.98 0.40 33.55
N LEU A 115 -3.93 0.42 32.71
CA LEU A 115 -3.66 1.53 31.80
C LEU A 115 -4.79 1.67 30.77
N THR A 116 -5.25 0.57 30.17
CA THR A 116 -6.30 0.57 29.15
C THR A 116 -7.66 1.04 29.69
N GLU A 117 -8.02 0.64 30.91
CA GLU A 117 -9.31 1.00 31.50
C GLU A 117 -9.38 2.49 31.87
N ILE A 118 -8.30 3.04 32.45
CA ILE A 118 -8.19 4.46 32.81
C ILE A 118 -8.06 5.34 31.55
N LEU A 119 -7.37 4.87 30.51
CA LEU A 119 -7.08 5.67 29.33
C LEU A 119 -8.23 5.71 28.32
N SER A 120 -9.15 4.75 28.27
CA SER A 120 -10.17 4.69 27.20
C SER A 120 -11.02 5.97 27.02
N ASN A 121 -11.29 6.75 28.07
CA ASN A 121 -12.16 7.94 28.00
C ASN A 121 -11.40 9.29 28.12
N SER A 122 -10.18 9.29 28.65
CA SER A 122 -9.38 10.51 28.92
C SER A 122 -8.07 10.59 28.16
N SER A 123 -7.77 9.60 27.31
CA SER A 123 -6.48 9.36 26.68
C SER A 123 -5.90 10.55 25.91
N LYS A 124 -6.75 11.30 25.19
CA LYS A 124 -6.28 12.47 24.40
C LYS A 124 -5.65 13.55 25.27
N ARG A 125 -6.07 13.68 26.54
CA ARG A 125 -5.61 14.75 27.46
C ARG A 125 -4.29 14.45 28.13
N PHE A 126 -3.92 13.18 28.27
CA PHE A 126 -2.73 12.76 29.01
C PHE A 126 -1.53 12.40 28.11
N GLY A 127 -1.76 12.32 26.80
CA GLY A 127 -0.71 12.14 25.80
C GLY A 127 0.08 13.41 25.49
N TYR A 128 1.06 13.27 24.60
CA TYR A 128 1.87 14.38 24.10
C TYR A 128 1.06 15.28 23.16
N THR A 129 1.36 16.58 23.17
CA THR A 129 0.86 17.54 22.19
C THR A 129 1.86 17.71 21.04
N LEU A 130 1.42 18.30 19.93
CA LEU A 130 2.30 18.54 18.77
C LEU A 130 3.53 19.39 19.14
N ASN A 131 3.31 20.44 19.95
CA ASN A 131 4.37 21.37 20.36
C ASN A 131 5.34 20.75 21.38
N ASP A 132 4.92 19.71 22.10
CA ASP A 132 5.85 18.95 22.95
C ASP A 132 6.83 18.16 22.09
N LEU A 133 6.31 17.52 21.04
CA LEU A 133 7.04 16.57 20.20
C LEU A 133 7.87 17.23 19.10
N VAL A 134 7.35 18.27 18.45
CA VAL A 134 7.98 18.92 17.29
C VAL A 134 8.47 20.32 17.70
N LEU A 135 9.76 20.42 17.98
CA LEU A 135 10.38 21.69 18.40
C LEU A 135 10.58 22.66 17.23
N ASN A 136 10.97 22.12 16.08
CA ASN A 136 11.18 22.88 14.86
C ASN A 136 10.76 22.02 13.67
N CYS A 137 10.11 22.64 12.67
CA CYS A 137 9.66 21.97 11.46
C CYS A 137 9.83 22.89 10.27
N THR A 138 10.49 22.39 9.22
CA THR A 138 10.58 23.06 7.93
C THR A 138 10.23 22.09 6.81
N PHE A 139 9.48 22.58 5.83
CA PHE A 139 9.16 21.88 4.60
C PHE A 139 9.49 22.79 3.42
N ALA A 140 10.24 22.27 2.45
CA ALA A 140 10.71 23.05 1.29
C ALA A 140 11.47 24.35 1.67
N GLY A 141 12.09 24.37 2.85
CA GLY A 141 12.84 25.52 3.38
C GLY A 141 12.01 26.58 4.10
N SER A 142 10.69 26.40 4.22
CA SER A 142 9.78 27.27 4.95
C SER A 142 9.25 26.58 6.21
N ASN A 143 8.88 27.35 7.24
CA ASN A 143 8.29 26.78 8.46
C ASN A 143 7.00 26.03 8.16
N CYS A 144 6.81 24.88 8.81
CA CYS A 144 5.58 24.10 8.66
C CYS A 144 4.39 24.83 9.29
N ASP A 145 3.26 24.85 8.58
CA ASP A 145 2.01 25.37 9.11
C ASP A 145 1.28 24.27 9.91
N PRO A 146 0.88 24.53 11.17
CA PRO A 146 0.16 23.56 12.01
C PRO A 146 -1.08 22.95 11.36
N LYS A 147 -1.72 23.63 10.39
CA LYS A 147 -2.89 23.07 9.68
C LYS A 147 -2.62 21.80 8.87
N TYR A 148 -1.35 21.52 8.56
CA TYR A 148 -0.94 20.30 7.86
C TYR A 148 -0.71 19.12 8.82
N PHE A 149 -0.88 19.32 10.13
CA PHE A 149 -0.78 18.26 11.12
C PHE A 149 -2.17 17.81 11.58
N PHE A 150 -2.46 16.54 11.33
CA PHE A 150 -3.65 15.87 11.85
C PHE A 150 -3.30 15.03 13.07
N GLN A 151 -4.06 15.16 14.15
CA GLN A 151 -3.88 14.35 15.36
C GLN A 151 -4.88 13.19 15.40
N PHE A 152 -4.40 11.99 15.71
CA PHE A 152 -5.24 10.84 16.04
C PHE A 152 -4.74 10.14 17.30
N TYR A 153 -5.59 9.30 17.88
CA TYR A 153 -5.24 8.49 19.04
C TYR A 153 -4.96 7.05 18.62
N ASN A 154 -3.80 6.54 19.01
CA ASN A 154 -3.40 5.14 18.87
C ASN A 154 -3.48 4.46 20.25
N PRO A 155 -4.12 3.28 20.38
CA PRO A 155 -4.26 2.60 21.67
C PRO A 155 -2.93 2.21 22.36
N ILE A 156 -1.85 2.04 21.60
CA ILE A 156 -0.53 1.60 22.08
C ILE A 156 0.41 2.79 22.27
N HIS A 157 0.45 3.73 21.32
CA HIS A 157 1.36 4.90 21.34
C HIS A 157 0.72 6.21 21.82
N GLY A 158 -0.56 6.21 22.18
CA GLY A 158 -1.26 7.41 22.62
C GLY A 158 -1.49 8.42 21.49
N ASN A 159 -1.20 9.70 21.74
CA ASN A 159 -1.40 10.75 20.73
C ASN A 159 -0.34 10.69 19.62
N CYS A 160 -0.79 10.55 18.39
CA CYS A 160 0.04 10.55 17.18
C CYS A 160 -0.32 11.71 16.25
N PHE A 161 0.65 12.13 15.45
CA PHE A 161 0.53 13.28 14.55
C PHE A 161 0.92 12.90 13.13
N VAL A 162 0.09 13.27 12.16
CA VAL A 162 0.31 13.01 10.73
C VAL A 162 0.54 14.33 10.02
N PHE A 163 1.77 14.55 9.57
CA PHE A 163 2.07 15.64 8.65
C PHE A 163 1.60 15.27 7.24
N ASN A 164 0.98 16.23 6.56
CA ASN A 164 0.57 16.11 5.16
C ASN A 164 -0.40 14.95 4.88
N SER A 165 -1.37 14.75 5.78
CA SER A 165 -2.33 13.64 5.70
C SER A 165 -3.27 13.69 4.50
N GLY A 166 -3.56 14.89 3.98
CA GLY A 166 -4.54 15.11 2.91
C GLY A 166 -6.00 15.22 3.37
N TRP A 167 -6.31 14.93 4.65
CA TRP A 167 -7.70 14.94 5.17
C TRP A 167 -8.24 16.35 5.43
N GLN A 168 -7.41 17.23 5.98
CA GLN A 168 -7.84 18.58 6.38
C GLN A 168 -7.56 19.61 5.29
N VAL A 169 -6.42 19.45 4.62
CA VAL A 169 -5.91 20.35 3.60
C VAL A 169 -5.32 19.50 2.48
N ALA A 170 -5.43 19.99 1.24
CA ALA A 170 -4.83 19.34 0.09
C ALA A 170 -3.35 19.05 0.32
N SER A 171 -2.91 17.86 -0.11
CA SER A 171 -1.54 17.39 0.11
C SER A 171 -0.50 18.32 -0.53
N LEU A 172 0.54 18.61 0.24
CA LEU A 172 1.75 19.28 -0.21
C LEU A 172 2.48 18.42 -1.23
N LYS A 173 3.15 19.09 -2.17
CA LYS A 173 3.95 18.47 -3.22
C LYS A 173 5.42 18.79 -3.04
N SER A 174 6.28 17.90 -3.53
CA SER A 174 7.71 18.09 -3.64
C SER A 174 8.08 18.34 -5.10
N HIS A 175 8.73 19.48 -5.34
CA HIS A 175 9.19 19.93 -6.65
C HIS A 175 10.67 19.57 -6.92
N ARG A 176 11.44 19.34 -5.86
CA ARG A 176 12.89 19.13 -5.93
C ARG A 176 13.35 18.13 -4.89
N THR A 177 14.35 17.35 -5.25
CA THR A 177 15.02 16.42 -4.34
C THR A 177 16.07 17.14 -3.49
N GLY A 178 16.39 16.57 -2.33
CA GLY A 178 17.43 17.06 -1.43
C GLY A 178 16.88 17.54 -0.08
N ARG A 179 17.76 17.53 0.94
CA ARG A 179 17.39 17.75 2.34
C ARG A 179 16.64 19.06 2.60
N ARG A 180 17.05 20.15 1.96
CA ARG A 180 16.42 21.48 2.13
C ARG A 180 15.04 21.57 1.48
N TYR A 181 14.76 20.73 0.49
CA TYR A 181 13.49 20.70 -0.24
C TYR A 181 12.51 19.64 0.31
N GLY A 182 12.95 18.83 1.29
CA GLY A 182 12.13 17.86 1.99
C GLY A 182 11.56 18.38 3.32
N LEU A 183 11.08 17.45 4.14
CA LEU A 183 10.66 17.69 5.52
C LEU A 183 11.87 17.55 6.45
N MET A 184 12.10 18.54 7.30
CA MET A 184 13.11 18.51 8.35
C MET A 184 12.46 18.88 9.67
N MET A 185 12.60 18.01 10.67
CA MET A 185 12.03 18.22 12.00
C MET A 185 13.08 17.98 13.07
N THR A 186 13.05 18.82 14.11
CA THR A 186 13.75 18.56 15.37
C THR A 186 12.72 18.07 16.36
N LEU A 187 12.88 16.82 16.81
CA LEU A 187 11.92 16.16 17.66
C LEU A 187 12.40 16.14 19.12
N ASN A 188 11.47 16.28 20.05
CA ASN A 188 11.68 16.07 21.47
C ASN A 188 10.82 14.90 21.93
N ILE A 189 11.48 13.82 22.38
CA ILE A 189 10.77 12.65 22.91
C ILE A 189 10.30 12.86 24.34
N ASN A 190 10.79 13.89 25.04
CA ASN A 190 10.54 14.14 26.47
C ASN A 190 10.82 12.88 27.31
N GLN A 191 12.07 12.39 27.24
CA GLN A 191 12.48 11.15 27.91
C GLN A 191 12.33 11.23 29.44
N ASP A 192 12.41 12.42 30.01
CA ASP A 192 12.15 12.72 31.42
C ASP A 192 10.71 12.39 31.87
N GLU A 193 9.76 12.45 30.93
CA GLU A 193 8.35 12.12 31.14
C GLU A 193 8.04 10.64 30.87
N TYR A 194 9.04 9.80 30.60
CA TYR A 194 8.84 8.37 30.42
C TYR A 194 8.51 7.69 31.74
N VAL A 195 7.53 6.80 31.71
CA VAL A 195 7.19 5.95 32.85
C VAL A 195 8.25 4.85 32.94
N SER A 196 9.05 4.89 34.01
CA SER A 196 10.28 4.11 34.18
C SER A 196 10.11 2.58 34.09
N ASP A 197 8.88 2.07 34.22
CA ASP A 197 8.57 0.63 34.21
C ASP A 197 7.65 0.21 33.05
N ALA A 198 7.35 1.11 32.10
CA ALA A 198 6.46 0.83 30.98
C ALA A 198 7.18 0.25 29.75
N GLY A 199 8.50 0.41 29.66
CA GLY A 199 9.31 -0.19 28.58
C GLY A 199 10.74 0.33 28.51
N ASP A 200 11.61 -0.46 27.87
CA ASP A 200 13.05 -0.21 27.79
C ASP A 200 13.48 0.59 26.53
N THR A 201 12.52 1.00 25.69
CA THR A 201 12.81 1.66 24.41
C THR A 201 12.42 3.12 24.43
N ALA A 202 13.32 4.00 23.97
CA ALA A 202 13.07 5.42 23.82
C ALA A 202 13.22 5.87 22.36
N GLY A 203 12.27 6.66 21.87
CA GLY A 203 12.28 7.14 20.49
C GLY A 203 10.90 7.48 19.95
N ILE A 204 10.87 7.75 18.65
CA ILE A 204 9.64 8.01 17.89
C ILE A 204 9.43 6.87 16.89
N ARG A 205 8.21 6.35 16.80
CA ARG A 205 7.78 5.53 15.67
C ARG A 205 7.37 6.44 14.53
N LEU A 206 8.05 6.30 13.39
CA LEU A 206 7.82 7.09 12.18
C LEU A 206 7.27 6.18 11.08
N VAL A 207 6.13 6.54 10.50
CA VAL A 207 5.55 5.83 9.34
C VAL A 207 5.53 6.77 8.14
N VAL A 208 6.03 6.29 7.01
CA VAL A 208 5.89 6.95 5.72
C VAL A 208 4.79 6.23 4.94
N HIS A 209 3.74 6.94 4.57
CA HIS A 209 2.61 6.36 3.83
C HIS A 209 2.04 7.35 2.81
N ILE A 210 1.15 6.87 1.95
CA ILE A 210 0.44 7.73 1.01
C ILE A 210 -0.62 8.58 1.75
N GLY A 211 -0.94 9.75 1.20
CA GLY A 211 -2.02 10.59 1.73
C GLY A 211 -3.38 9.87 1.71
N LEU A 212 -4.28 10.28 2.59
CA LEU A 212 -5.61 9.69 2.79
C LEU A 212 -5.59 8.21 3.17
N GLN A 213 -4.49 7.70 3.75
CA GLN A 213 -4.38 6.33 4.25
C GLN A 213 -4.18 6.36 5.76
N ALA A 214 -4.85 5.45 6.49
CA ALA A 214 -4.62 5.29 7.91
C ALA A 214 -3.22 4.70 8.17
N PRO A 215 -2.43 5.29 9.08
CA PRO A 215 -1.12 4.77 9.45
C PRO A 215 -1.22 3.62 10.46
N PHE A 216 -0.30 2.66 10.36
CA PHE A 216 -0.15 1.55 11.31
C PHE A 216 1.26 1.56 11.93
N PRO A 217 1.50 2.37 12.98
CA PRO A 217 2.83 2.50 13.60
C PRO A 217 3.44 1.22 14.16
N GLU A 218 2.62 0.23 14.52
CA GLU A 218 3.11 -1.06 15.02
C GLU A 218 3.74 -1.91 13.94
N ASP A 219 3.05 -2.00 12.80
CA ASP A 219 3.41 -2.92 11.71
C ASP A 219 4.39 -2.27 10.72
N GLN A 220 4.25 -0.95 10.50
CA GLN A 220 4.95 -0.21 9.44
C GLN A 220 5.91 0.84 9.97
N GLY A 221 5.92 1.09 11.28
CA GLY A 221 6.70 2.15 11.90
C GLY A 221 8.19 1.82 12.00
N ILE A 222 9.02 2.76 11.55
CA ILE A 222 10.46 2.74 11.75
C ILE A 222 10.76 3.44 13.08
N LEU A 223 11.61 2.83 13.91
CA LEU A 223 12.10 3.44 15.13
C LEU A 223 13.16 4.50 14.84
N VAL A 224 12.92 5.74 15.26
CA VAL A 224 13.89 6.84 15.23
C VAL A 224 14.40 7.08 16.64
N SER A 225 15.67 6.77 16.86
CA SER A 225 16.34 6.94 18.15
C SER A 225 16.68 8.40 18.43
N PRO A 226 16.62 8.85 19.71
CA PRO A 226 17.09 10.16 20.10
C PRO A 226 18.62 10.30 19.97
N GLY A 227 19.11 11.54 20.01
CA GLY A 227 20.55 11.85 19.98
C GLY A 227 21.23 11.70 18.61
N HIS A 228 20.49 11.36 17.56
CA HIS A 228 21.03 11.16 16.21
C HIS A 228 20.25 11.98 15.18
N LEU A 229 20.92 12.35 14.08
CA LEU A 229 20.27 12.85 12.87
C LEU A 229 19.96 11.67 11.96
N THR A 230 18.68 11.36 11.79
CA THR A 230 18.22 10.29 10.89
C THR A 230 17.82 10.87 9.54
N SER A 231 18.51 10.48 8.47
CA SER A 231 18.19 10.89 7.10
C SER A 231 17.47 9.77 6.35
N ILE A 232 16.22 10.02 5.96
CA ILE A 232 15.38 9.06 5.24
C ILE A 232 15.22 9.55 3.79
N SER A 233 15.73 8.78 2.83
CA SER A 233 15.57 9.05 1.40
C SER A 233 14.46 8.17 0.83
N LEU A 234 13.58 8.75 0.01
CA LEU A 234 12.40 8.07 -0.50
C LEU A 234 12.39 8.02 -2.03
N LYS A 235 11.87 6.92 -2.58
CA LYS A 235 11.56 6.76 -4.00
C LYS A 235 10.12 6.28 -4.13
N LYS A 236 9.28 7.05 -4.83
CA LYS A 236 7.89 6.66 -5.09
C LYS A 236 7.87 5.54 -6.14
N ILE A 237 7.15 4.47 -5.83
CA ILE A 237 6.87 3.36 -6.76
C ILE A 237 5.35 3.21 -6.79
N VAL A 238 4.77 3.25 -7.99
CA VAL A 238 3.35 3.02 -8.20
C VAL A 238 3.21 1.67 -8.89
N VAL A 239 2.34 0.81 -8.35
CA VAL A 239 2.08 -0.53 -8.87
C VAL A 239 0.63 -0.60 -9.32
N GLU A 240 0.42 -0.72 -10.62
CA GLU A 240 -0.90 -0.93 -11.20
C GLU A 240 -1.09 -2.41 -11.52
N ARG A 241 -2.23 -2.97 -11.13
CA ARG A 241 -2.58 -4.38 -11.36
C ARG A 241 -3.85 -4.48 -12.18
N ARG A 242 -3.99 -5.56 -12.95
CA ARG A 242 -5.24 -5.87 -13.66
C ARG A 242 -6.21 -6.57 -12.72
N GLY A 243 -7.50 -6.28 -12.81
CA GLY A 243 -8.53 -7.00 -12.08
C GLY A 243 -8.77 -8.42 -12.60
N GLN A 244 -9.88 -9.02 -12.18
CA GLN A 244 -10.28 -10.35 -12.65
C GLN A 244 -10.50 -10.37 -14.18
N PRO A 245 -10.22 -11.48 -14.88
CA PRO A 245 -9.74 -12.79 -14.38
C PRO A 245 -8.21 -12.88 -14.16
N TYR A 246 -7.46 -11.83 -14.48
CA TYR A 246 -5.99 -11.85 -14.44
C TYR A 246 -5.40 -11.79 -13.02
N SER A 247 -6.11 -11.15 -12.09
CA SER A 247 -5.75 -11.17 -10.67
C SER A 247 -6.97 -10.96 -9.77
N LYS A 248 -6.76 -11.01 -8.46
CA LYS A 248 -7.80 -10.71 -7.45
C LYS A 248 -7.89 -9.22 -7.10
N CYS A 249 -7.24 -8.33 -7.85
CA CYS A 249 -7.29 -6.89 -7.61
C CYS A 249 -8.72 -6.36 -7.85
N VAL A 250 -9.21 -5.55 -6.93
CA VAL A 250 -10.51 -4.86 -7.01
C VAL A 250 -10.26 -3.36 -6.99
N ASP A 251 -11.00 -2.63 -7.82
CA ASP A 251 -10.86 -1.17 -7.87
C ASP A 251 -11.45 -0.53 -6.61
N SER A 252 -10.77 0.50 -6.11
CA SER A 252 -11.12 1.16 -4.84
C SER A 252 -12.50 1.83 -4.84
N SER A 253 -13.08 2.09 -6.00
CA SER A 253 -14.44 2.66 -6.15
C SER A 253 -15.54 1.64 -5.85
N ASP A 254 -15.26 0.34 -6.04
CA ASP A 254 -16.26 -0.73 -5.92
C ASP A 254 -16.20 -1.41 -4.55
N ALA A 255 -15.14 -1.14 -3.80
CA ALA A 255 -14.94 -1.63 -2.44
C ALA A 255 -15.70 -0.74 -1.45
N ASN A 256 -17.02 -0.96 -1.29
CA ASN A 256 -17.75 -0.41 -0.15
C ASN A 256 -17.33 -1.17 1.12
N MET A 257 -16.12 -0.87 1.61
CA MET A 257 -15.57 -1.47 2.81
C MET A 257 -16.00 -0.64 4.01
N ASP A 258 -17.15 -0.96 4.59
CA ASP A 258 -17.47 -0.51 5.94
C ASP A 258 -16.47 -1.17 6.90
N ASN A 259 -15.53 -0.35 7.37
CA ASN A 259 -14.49 -0.78 8.29
C ASN A 259 -14.41 0.22 9.45
N VAL A 260 -13.95 -0.27 10.60
CA VAL A 260 -13.84 0.50 11.86
C VAL A 260 -12.96 1.76 11.69
N TYR A 261 -12.04 1.75 10.71
CA TYR A 261 -11.17 2.89 10.46
C TYR A 261 -11.89 4.10 9.85
N LYS A 262 -13.04 3.93 9.20
CA LYS A 262 -13.87 5.06 8.74
C LYS A 262 -14.42 5.90 9.90
N GLU A 263 -14.60 5.32 11.08
CA GLU A 263 -15.05 6.06 12.27
C GLU A 263 -13.95 6.95 12.86
N ILE A 264 -12.69 6.56 12.65
CA ILE A 264 -11.51 7.24 13.22
C ILE A 264 -10.92 8.25 12.22
N PHE A 265 -10.97 7.93 10.92
CA PHE A 265 -10.35 8.71 9.86
C PHE A 265 -11.40 9.12 8.79
N PRO A 266 -11.47 10.41 8.39
CA PRO A 266 -12.58 10.94 7.58
C PRO A 266 -12.75 10.27 6.21
N GLU A 267 -11.65 10.10 5.47
CA GLU A 267 -11.65 9.48 4.15
C GLU A 267 -10.42 8.58 4.01
N THR A 268 -10.62 7.27 4.02
CA THR A 268 -9.52 6.32 3.90
C THR A 268 -9.51 5.64 2.55
N ARG A 269 -8.39 5.76 1.83
CA ARG A 269 -8.10 5.01 0.62
C ARG A 269 -7.15 3.88 1.01
N TYR A 270 -7.65 2.66 0.95
CA TYR A 270 -6.83 1.47 1.11
C TYR A 270 -6.56 0.83 -0.23
N SER A 271 -5.30 0.50 -0.48
CA SER A 271 -4.94 -0.57 -1.39
C SER A 271 -4.60 -1.79 -0.52
N GLN A 272 -5.54 -2.72 -0.34
CA GLN A 272 -5.20 -3.98 0.31
C GLN A 272 -4.51 -4.88 -0.72
N GLY A 273 -3.24 -5.21 -0.45
CA GLY A 273 -2.61 -6.37 -1.07
C GLY A 273 -3.07 -7.59 -0.28
N VAL A 274 -3.97 -8.40 -0.86
CA VAL A 274 -4.24 -9.75 -0.38
C VAL A 274 -3.18 -10.70 -0.93
#